data_AF-A0A3E2HHA5-F1
#
_entry.id   AF-A0A3E2HHA5-F1
#
_cell.length_a   1.000
_cell.length_b   1.000
_cell.length_c   1.000
_cell.angle_alpha   90.00
_cell.angle_beta   90.00
_cell.angle_gamma   90.00
#
_symmetry.space_group_name_H-M   'P 1'
#
loop_
_entity.id
_entity.type
_entity.pdbx_description
1 polymer ?
#
loop_
_entity_poly.entity_id
_entity_poly.type
_entity_poly.pdbx_seq_one_letter_code
_entity_poly.pdbx_strand_id
1 'polypeptide(L)'
;MLFVSISSVAASSVTPIPETIITDPLAALPMGYAESKYVSERILDYASTVFPRVNILIVRVDQVTGPAYAPGSWNKWEWFPSLVVSSLYLNILLDSLGKGEEVIDWVPIDFLADALVKLAIGSTKVLDASGARVFHPLNPQPMTWDSLKPIVIDALSRVYDIKGQNKSIAECLSGPGLSVFVGKPGSKMPGLNWRRCWR
;
A
#
# COMPACT_ATOMS: atom_id res chain seq x y z
N MET A 1 -6.05 10.80 -21.39
CA MET A 1 -6.74 10.39 -20.15
C MET A 1 -5.81 9.49 -19.36
N LEU A 2 -5.68 9.74 -18.05
CA LEU A 2 -4.87 8.91 -17.17
C LEU A 2 -5.80 8.20 -16.19
N PHE A 3 -5.64 6.89 -16.04
CA PHE A 3 -6.41 6.05 -15.14
C PHE A 3 -5.46 5.31 -14.20
N VAL A 4 -5.70 5.43 -12.89
CA VAL A 4 -4.93 4.69 -11.87
C VAL A 4 -5.72 3.46 -11.44
N SER A 5 -5.07 2.31 -11.58
CA SER A 5 -5.59 0.99 -11.27
C SER A 5 -4.79 0.37 -10.13
N ILE A 6 -5.47 -0.33 -9.23
CA ILE A 6 -4.83 -1.03 -8.11
C ILE A 6 -5.44 -2.42 -8.05
N SER A 7 -4.59 -3.44 -7.95
CA SER A 7 -4.98 -4.85 -7.81
C SER A 7 -5.85 -5.44 -8.93
N SER A 8 -5.99 -4.77 -10.07
CA SER A 8 -6.82 -5.23 -11.21
C SER A 8 -6.39 -6.56 -11.80
N VAL A 9 -5.11 -6.90 -11.64
CA VAL A 9 -4.48 -8.10 -12.22
C VAL A 9 -3.64 -8.85 -11.19
N ALA A 10 -3.89 -8.61 -9.89
CA ALA A 10 -3.10 -9.16 -8.78
C ALA A 10 -3.27 -10.67 -8.58
N ALA A 11 -4.26 -11.31 -9.21
CA ALA A 11 -4.42 -12.77 -9.24
C ALA A 11 -3.82 -13.40 -10.51
N SER A 12 -3.11 -12.63 -11.35
CA SER A 12 -2.46 -13.17 -12.55
C SER A 12 -1.46 -14.27 -12.21
N SER A 13 -1.48 -15.35 -12.98
CA SER A 13 -0.51 -16.45 -12.88
C SER A 13 0.84 -16.12 -13.53
N VAL A 14 0.96 -14.96 -14.18
CA VAL A 14 2.17 -14.53 -14.89
C VAL A 14 2.99 -13.60 -14.01
N THR A 15 4.27 -13.93 -13.81
CA THR A 15 5.23 -13.11 -13.07
C THR A 15 6.53 -12.94 -13.88
N PRO A 16 7.01 -11.70 -14.12
CA PRO A 16 6.37 -10.43 -13.77
C PRO A 16 5.13 -10.16 -14.61
N ILE A 17 4.18 -9.40 -14.06
CA ILE A 17 2.95 -9.00 -14.77
C ILE A 17 3.35 -8.06 -15.93
N PRO A 18 2.97 -8.34 -17.19
CA PRO A 18 3.34 -7.51 -18.32
C PRO A 18 2.60 -6.16 -18.29
N GLU A 19 3.28 -5.11 -18.77
CA GLU A 19 2.71 -3.79 -19.06
C GLU A 19 1.83 -3.80 -20.32
N THR A 20 0.91 -4.75 -20.37
CA THR A 20 -0.08 -4.89 -21.43
C THR A 20 -1.46 -5.07 -20.81
N ILE A 21 -2.49 -4.83 -21.61
CA ILE A 21 -3.86 -5.15 -21.21
C ILE A 21 -3.99 -6.66 -21.03
N ILE A 22 -4.53 -7.06 -19.88
CA ILE A 22 -4.83 -8.45 -19.57
C ILE A 22 -6.32 -8.66 -19.82
N THR A 23 -6.65 -9.74 -20.53
CA THR A 23 -8.03 -10.08 -20.92
C THR A 23 -8.60 -11.27 -20.17
N ASP A 24 -7.79 -11.91 -19.33
CA ASP A 24 -8.23 -12.98 -18.46
C ASP A 24 -8.97 -12.39 -17.25
N PRO A 25 -10.29 -12.63 -17.10
CA PRO A 25 -11.05 -12.13 -15.95
C PRO A 25 -10.59 -12.75 -14.62
N LEU A 26 -9.94 -13.92 -14.66
CA LEU A 26 -9.39 -14.55 -13.45
C LEU A 26 -8.10 -13.88 -12.97
N ALA A 27 -7.55 -12.94 -13.74
CA ALA A 27 -6.41 -12.15 -13.29
C ALA A 27 -6.78 -11.15 -12.18
N ALA A 28 -8.06 -10.77 -12.07
CA ALA A 28 -8.53 -9.94 -10.97
C ALA A 28 -8.68 -10.75 -9.69
N LEU A 29 -8.29 -10.17 -8.54
CA LEU A 29 -8.65 -10.77 -7.26
C LEU A 29 -10.18 -10.85 -7.13
N PRO A 30 -10.74 -11.92 -6.53
CA PRO A 30 -12.19 -12.10 -6.35
C PRO A 30 -12.72 -11.19 -5.23
N MET A 31 -12.55 -9.89 -5.42
CA MET A 31 -13.02 -8.82 -4.57
C MET A 31 -13.58 -7.71 -5.47
N GLY A 32 -14.77 -7.21 -5.15
CA GLY A 32 -15.49 -6.28 -6.03
C GLY A 32 -14.67 -5.04 -6.43
N TYR A 33 -13.72 -4.61 -5.59
CA TYR A 33 -12.79 -3.54 -5.94
C TYR A 33 -11.85 -3.92 -7.10
N ALA A 34 -11.13 -5.05 -7.01
CA ALA A 34 -10.21 -5.49 -8.06
C ALA A 34 -10.96 -5.77 -9.38
N GLU A 35 -12.12 -6.40 -9.30
CA GLU A 35 -12.99 -6.66 -10.45
C GLU A 35 -13.43 -5.34 -11.12
N SER A 36 -13.82 -4.33 -10.33
CA SER A 36 -14.18 -3.01 -10.86
C SER A 36 -13.03 -2.33 -11.59
N LYS A 37 -11.80 -2.47 -11.08
CA LYS A 37 -10.59 -1.93 -11.70
C LYS A 37 -10.23 -2.68 -12.98
N TYR A 38 -10.33 -4.00 -12.98
CA TYR A 38 -10.18 -4.83 -14.17
C TYR A 38 -11.17 -4.43 -15.28
N VAL A 39 -12.46 -4.35 -14.96
CA VAL A 39 -13.49 -3.94 -15.94
C VAL A 39 -13.22 -2.54 -16.48
N SER A 40 -12.79 -1.60 -15.62
CA SER A 40 -12.42 -0.25 -16.05
C SER A 40 -11.27 -0.26 -17.05
N GLU A 41 -10.23 -1.07 -16.84
CA GLU A 41 -9.14 -1.22 -17.81
C GLU A 41 -9.63 -1.74 -19.15
N ARG A 42 -10.55 -2.73 -19.16
CA ARG A 42 -11.13 -3.29 -20.40
C ARG A 42 -11.96 -2.25 -21.17
N ILE A 43 -12.78 -1.47 -20.46
CA ILE A 43 -13.59 -0.41 -21.08
C ILE A 43 -12.70 0.68 -21.67
N LEU A 44 -11.66 1.09 -20.94
CA LEU A 44 -10.74 2.12 -21.38
C LEU A 44 -9.88 1.65 -22.56
N ASP A 45 -9.39 0.41 -22.53
CA ASP A 45 -8.72 -0.21 -23.67
C ASP A 45 -9.62 -0.19 -24.90
N TYR A 46 -10.85 -0.68 -24.79
CA TYR A 46 -11.81 -0.65 -25.88
C TYR A 46 -12.06 0.77 -26.40
N ALA A 47 -12.27 1.75 -25.51
CA ALA A 47 -12.48 3.15 -25.90
C ALA A 47 -11.29 3.72 -26.69
N SER A 48 -10.04 3.39 -26.31
CA SER A 48 -8.86 3.84 -27.06
C SER A 48 -8.77 3.26 -28.47
N THR A 49 -9.27 2.05 -28.69
CA THR A 49 -9.32 1.43 -30.02
C THR A 49 -10.41 2.04 -30.91
N VAL A 50 -11.57 2.40 -30.33
CA VAL A 50 -12.71 2.97 -31.06
C VAL A 50 -12.51 4.47 -31.35
N PHE A 51 -11.80 5.18 -30.47
CA PHE A 51 -11.56 6.60 -30.59
C PHE A 51 -10.06 6.92 -30.69
N PRO A 52 -9.46 6.89 -31.90
CA PRO A 52 -8.01 7.07 -32.10
C PRO A 52 -7.43 8.39 -31.58
N ARG A 53 -8.28 9.40 -31.34
CA ARG A 53 -7.87 10.69 -30.76
C ARG A 53 -7.81 10.68 -29.23
N VAL A 54 -8.28 9.61 -28.59
CA VAL A 54 -8.31 9.46 -27.13
C VAL A 54 -7.14 8.60 -26.69
N ASN A 55 -6.06 9.27 -26.29
CA ASN A 55 -4.91 8.60 -25.69
C ASN A 55 -5.21 8.19 -24.24
N ILE A 56 -5.15 6.90 -23.95
CA ILE A 56 -5.44 6.32 -22.63
C ILE A 56 -4.15 5.74 -22.06
N LEU A 57 -3.82 6.18 -20.84
CA LEU A 57 -2.74 5.63 -20.03
C LEU A 57 -3.37 4.97 -18.80
N ILE A 58 -3.03 3.72 -18.57
CA ILE A 58 -3.38 2.96 -17.39
C ILE A 58 -2.12 2.83 -16.57
N VAL A 59 -2.19 3.25 -15.31
CA VAL A 59 -1.08 3.17 -14.37
C VAL A 59 -1.50 2.22 -13.28
N ARG A 60 -0.90 1.03 -13.26
CA ARG A 60 -1.14 -0.01 -12.26
C ARG A 60 -0.17 0.18 -11.11
N VAL A 61 -0.70 0.50 -9.94
CA VAL A 61 0.06 0.73 -8.72
C VAL A 61 -0.40 -0.25 -7.66
N ASP A 62 0.53 -0.75 -6.85
CA ASP A 62 0.19 -1.54 -5.68
C ASP A 62 -0.03 -0.63 -4.46
N GLN A 63 0.72 -0.84 -3.39
CA GLN A 63 0.59 -0.05 -2.16
C GLN A 63 1.24 1.33 -2.33
N VAL A 64 0.43 2.37 -2.17
CA VAL A 64 0.91 3.76 -2.11
C VAL A 64 1.18 4.14 -0.65
N THR A 65 2.29 4.82 -0.39
CA THR A 65 2.67 5.24 0.96
C THR A 65 2.61 6.76 1.14
N GLY A 66 2.88 7.22 2.36
CA GLY A 66 3.12 8.64 2.62
C GLY A 66 4.29 9.20 1.80
N PRO A 67 4.46 10.52 1.76
CA PRO A 67 5.53 11.13 0.99
C PRO A 67 6.91 10.80 1.60
N ALA A 68 7.89 10.55 0.74
CA ALA A 68 9.26 10.22 1.15
C ALA A 68 10.19 11.46 1.12
N TYR A 69 9.93 12.42 0.24
CA TYR A 69 10.76 13.58 -0.03
C TYR A 69 10.07 14.90 0.29
N ALA A 70 8.74 14.93 0.26
CA ALA A 70 7.92 16.09 0.59
C ALA A 70 7.34 16.01 2.01
N PRO A 71 7.03 17.16 2.65
CA PRO A 71 6.29 17.14 3.91
C PRO A 71 4.88 16.58 3.70
N GLY A 72 4.44 15.72 4.61
CA GLY A 72 3.10 15.18 4.65
C GLY A 72 3.03 13.93 5.52
N SER A 73 1.87 13.28 5.53
CA SER A 73 1.63 12.10 6.35
C SER A 73 1.01 10.98 5.52
N TRP A 74 1.38 9.75 5.82
CA TRP A 74 0.61 8.60 5.37
C TRP A 74 -0.78 8.63 6.02
N ASN A 75 -1.82 8.37 5.22
CA ASN A 75 -3.18 8.19 5.71
C ASN A 75 -3.23 7.15 6.84
N LYS A 76 -3.48 7.63 8.07
CA LYS A 76 -3.53 6.81 9.29
C LYS A 76 -4.60 5.72 9.29
N TRP A 77 -5.59 5.81 8.40
CA TRP A 77 -6.67 4.85 8.27
C TRP A 77 -6.34 3.67 7.36
N GLU A 78 -5.18 3.69 6.70
CA GLU A 78 -4.70 2.54 5.95
C GLU A 78 -4.16 1.46 6.89
N TRP A 79 -4.11 0.23 6.38
CA TRP A 79 -3.81 -0.95 7.17
C TRP A 79 -2.43 -0.87 7.84
N PHE A 80 -1.40 -0.39 7.14
CA PHE A 80 -0.03 -0.37 7.68
C PHE A 80 0.17 0.69 8.77
N PRO A 81 -0.20 1.98 8.57
CA PRO A 81 -0.21 2.95 9.67
C PRO A 81 -1.08 2.51 10.86
N SER A 82 -2.23 1.88 10.61
CA SER A 82 -3.09 1.33 11.65
C SER A 82 -2.41 0.22 12.44
N LEU A 83 -1.66 -0.65 11.78
CA LEU A 83 -0.82 -1.69 12.39
C LEU A 83 0.24 -1.06 13.28
N VAL A 84 1.02 -0.09 12.78
CA VAL A 84 2.08 0.58 13.55
C VAL A 84 1.52 1.27 14.80
N VAL A 85 0.38 1.97 14.67
CA VAL A 85 -0.30 2.61 15.81
C VAL A 85 -0.80 1.57 16.80
N SER A 86 -1.40 0.47 16.33
CA SER A 86 -1.87 -0.61 17.21
C SER A 86 -0.70 -1.27 17.95
N SER A 87 0.44 -1.46 17.29
CA SER A 87 1.66 -1.98 17.89
C SER A 87 2.19 -1.10 19.01
N LEU A 88 2.07 0.23 18.87
CA LEU A 88 2.40 1.17 19.95
C LEU A 88 1.49 0.99 21.18
N TYR A 89 0.19 0.78 20.97
CA TYR A 89 -0.76 0.60 22.08
C TYR A 89 -0.63 -0.76 22.76
N LEU A 90 -0.31 -1.80 21.99
CA LEU A 90 -0.20 -3.17 22.49
C LEU A 90 1.22 -3.53 22.96
N ASN A 91 2.22 -2.70 22.65
CA ASN A 91 3.64 -3.03 22.78
C ASN A 91 4.03 -4.35 22.10
N ILE A 92 3.38 -4.66 20.96
CA ILE A 92 3.60 -5.88 20.17
C ILE A 92 3.68 -5.49 18.69
N LEU A 93 4.77 -5.86 18.04
CA LEU A 93 4.94 -5.75 16.59
C LEU A 93 4.92 -7.14 15.95
N LEU A 94 4.35 -7.25 14.75
CA LEU A 94 4.32 -8.53 14.05
C LEU A 94 5.73 -8.96 13.64
N ASP A 95 5.99 -10.26 13.76
CA ASP A 95 7.25 -10.84 13.28
C ASP A 95 7.31 -10.92 11.75
N SER A 96 6.16 -11.10 11.11
CA SER A 96 6.00 -11.15 9.66
C SER A 96 4.70 -10.45 9.26
N LEU A 97 4.68 -9.83 8.08
CA LEU A 97 3.47 -9.28 7.46
C LEU A 97 2.61 -10.34 6.75
N GLY A 98 3.06 -11.59 6.70
CA GLY A 98 2.36 -12.71 6.09
C GLY A 98 3.14 -13.35 4.95
N LYS A 99 2.64 -14.49 4.45
CA LYS A 99 3.22 -15.21 3.32
C LYS A 99 2.98 -14.41 2.03
N GLY A 100 3.99 -13.69 1.56
CA GLY A 100 3.93 -12.89 0.33
C GLY A 100 4.38 -11.44 0.49
N GLU A 101 4.40 -10.90 1.72
CA GLU A 101 4.86 -9.53 2.01
C GLU A 101 6.29 -9.50 2.59
N GLU A 102 7.10 -10.50 2.25
CA GLU A 102 8.53 -10.46 2.56
C GLU A 102 9.23 -9.36 1.77
N VAL A 103 8.74 -9.04 0.57
CA VAL A 103 9.22 -7.93 -0.25
C VAL A 103 8.21 -6.78 -0.20
N ILE A 104 8.71 -5.64 0.25
CA ILE A 104 8.01 -4.37 0.37
C ILE A 104 8.39 -3.51 -0.82
N ASP A 105 7.49 -3.48 -1.81
CA ASP A 105 7.59 -2.71 -3.05
C ASP A 105 6.61 -1.52 -3.03
N TRP A 106 6.49 -0.85 -1.89
CA TRP A 106 5.53 0.23 -1.74
C TRP A 106 6.03 1.53 -2.38
N VAL A 107 5.13 2.28 -3.01
CA VAL A 107 5.47 3.47 -3.80
C VAL A 107 5.10 4.75 -3.04
N PRO A 108 6.06 5.65 -2.74
CA PRO A 108 5.74 6.96 -2.15
C PRO A 108 4.82 7.81 -3.03
N ILE A 109 3.82 8.46 -2.42
CA ILE A 109 2.83 9.27 -3.15
C ILE A 109 3.45 10.43 -3.94
N ASP A 110 4.51 11.03 -3.43
CA ASP A 110 5.21 12.16 -4.07
C ASP A 110 6.02 11.69 -5.29
N PHE A 111 6.66 10.53 -5.21
CA PHE A 111 7.27 9.88 -6.36
C PHE A 111 6.22 9.50 -7.41
N LEU A 112 5.12 8.88 -6.99
CA LEU A 112 4.03 8.49 -7.89
C LEU A 112 3.44 9.73 -8.60
N ALA A 113 3.18 10.81 -7.87
CA ALA A 113 2.66 12.04 -8.44
C ALA A 113 3.57 12.62 -9.53
N ASP A 114 4.88 12.67 -9.29
CA ASP A 114 5.86 13.12 -10.29
C ASP A 114 5.85 12.23 -11.55
N ALA A 115 5.84 10.90 -11.36
CA ALA A 115 5.73 9.95 -12.48
C ALA A 115 4.44 10.14 -13.28
N LEU A 116 3.30 10.31 -12.60
CA LEU A 116 2.00 10.54 -13.25
C LEU A 116 1.98 11.84 -14.06
N VAL A 117 2.55 12.93 -13.54
CA VAL A 117 2.65 14.21 -14.24
C VAL A 117 3.52 14.08 -15.49
N LYS A 118 4.68 13.42 -15.37
CA LYS A 118 5.58 13.15 -16.51
C LYS A 118 4.89 12.31 -17.59
N LEU A 119 4.17 11.26 -17.19
CA LEU A 119 3.38 10.45 -18.12
C LEU A 119 2.28 11.27 -18.79
N ALA A 120 1.52 12.06 -18.03
CA ALA A 120 0.44 12.87 -18.56
C ALA A 120 0.94 13.88 -19.62
N ILE A 121 2.03 14.59 -19.33
CA ILE A 121 2.60 15.63 -20.22
C ILE A 121 3.39 15.01 -21.39
N GLY A 122 4.19 13.98 -21.12
CA GLY A 122 5.03 13.30 -22.11
C GLY A 122 4.26 12.44 -23.11
N SER A 123 2.98 12.20 -22.88
CA SER A 123 2.15 11.31 -23.68
C SER A 123 1.77 11.83 -25.08
N THR A 124 2.25 13.01 -25.48
CA THR A 124 1.82 13.76 -26.67
C THR A 124 2.28 13.20 -28.03
N LYS A 125 2.94 12.03 -28.12
CA LYS A 125 3.66 11.62 -29.34
C LYS A 125 3.57 10.16 -29.84
N VAL A 126 2.52 9.40 -29.55
CA VAL A 126 2.33 8.10 -30.24
C VAL A 126 0.97 8.06 -30.90
N LEU A 127 0.93 8.47 -32.18
CA LEU A 127 -0.28 8.47 -33.02
C LEU A 127 -0.58 7.09 -33.62
N ASP A 128 0.31 6.11 -33.44
CA ASP A 128 0.26 4.82 -34.14
C ASP A 128 0.02 3.59 -33.23
N ALA A 129 -0.16 3.80 -31.92
CA ALA A 129 -0.48 2.70 -31.00
C ALA A 129 -2.00 2.54 -30.88
N SER A 130 -2.52 1.41 -31.34
CA SER A 130 -3.89 0.97 -31.05
C SER A 130 -3.96 0.37 -29.65
N GLY A 131 -4.90 0.81 -28.83
CA GLY A 131 -5.10 0.30 -27.47
C GLY A 131 -4.52 1.19 -26.37
N ALA A 132 -4.89 0.87 -25.13
CA ALA A 132 -4.43 1.62 -23.97
C ALA A 132 -2.99 1.23 -23.61
N ARG A 133 -2.18 2.23 -23.22
CA ARG A 133 -0.82 1.98 -22.73
C ARG A 133 -0.85 1.73 -21.23
N VAL A 134 -0.16 0.68 -20.78
CA VAL A 134 -0.10 0.30 -19.38
C VAL A 134 1.30 0.59 -18.82
N PHE A 135 1.39 1.05 -17.58
CA PHE A 135 2.63 1.32 -16.86
C PHE A 135 2.54 0.77 -15.42
N HIS A 136 3.64 0.24 -14.91
CA HIS A 136 3.82 -0.15 -13.51
C HIS A 136 4.85 0.76 -12.84
N PRO A 137 4.44 1.81 -12.11
CA PRO A 137 5.35 2.53 -11.23
C PRO A 137 5.72 1.60 -10.08
N LEU A 138 6.97 1.13 -10.08
CA LEU A 138 7.52 0.27 -9.04
C LEU A 138 8.41 1.09 -8.10
N ASN A 139 8.60 0.61 -6.87
CA ASN A 139 9.61 1.19 -5.99
C ASN A 139 10.98 0.87 -6.58
N PRO A 140 11.85 1.87 -6.83
CA PRO A 140 13.19 1.61 -7.34
C PRO A 140 14.07 0.83 -6.34
N GLN A 141 13.70 0.81 -5.05
CA GLN A 141 14.43 0.14 -3.98
C GLN A 141 13.49 -0.68 -3.10
N PRO A 142 13.00 -1.84 -3.58
CA PRO A 142 12.23 -2.76 -2.75
C PRO A 142 13.07 -3.23 -1.57
N MET A 143 12.44 -3.40 -0.41
CA MET A 143 13.11 -3.83 0.82
C MET A 143 12.36 -4.98 1.48
N THR A 144 12.93 -5.65 2.46
CA THR A 144 12.21 -6.70 3.18
C THR A 144 11.56 -6.22 4.47
N TRP A 145 10.52 -6.93 4.95
CA TRP A 145 9.98 -6.66 6.29
C TRP A 145 11.06 -6.76 7.36
N ASP A 146 11.95 -7.75 7.29
CA ASP A 146 13.06 -7.90 8.25
C ASP A 146 14.00 -6.69 8.26
N SER A 147 14.16 -6.03 7.11
CA SER A 147 14.95 -4.81 7.00
C SER A 147 14.18 -3.57 7.50
N LEU A 148 12.85 -3.53 7.32
CA LEU A 148 11.99 -2.41 7.72
C LEU A 148 11.64 -2.44 9.21
N LYS A 149 11.40 -3.63 9.76
CA LYS A 149 11.01 -3.88 11.14
C LYS A 149 11.90 -3.15 12.16
N PRO A 150 13.26 -3.22 12.12
CA PRO A 150 14.10 -2.48 13.06
C PRO A 150 13.92 -0.95 12.96
N ILE A 151 13.66 -0.42 11.76
CA ILE A 151 13.39 1.01 11.55
C ILE A 151 12.05 1.40 12.21
N VAL A 152 11.02 0.56 12.07
CA VAL A 152 9.73 0.76 12.73
C VAL A 152 9.89 0.71 14.25
N ILE A 153 10.66 -0.24 14.79
CA ILE A 153 10.93 -0.37 16.22
C ILE A 153 11.65 0.87 16.77
N ASP A 154 12.69 1.34 16.06
CA ASP A 154 13.41 2.56 16.45
C ASP A 154 12.46 3.78 16.47
N ALA A 155 11.66 3.94 15.42
CA ALA A 155 10.69 5.04 15.33
C ALA A 155 9.66 4.98 16.47
N LEU A 156 9.12 3.80 16.79
CA LEU A 156 8.17 3.61 17.89
C LEU A 156 8.81 3.89 19.26
N SER A 157 10.06 3.47 19.47
CA SER A 157 10.79 3.67 20.72
C SER A 157 10.97 5.15 21.03
N ARG A 158 11.33 5.97 20.02
CA ARG A 158 11.44 7.43 20.18
C ARG A 158 10.13 8.08 20.60
N VAL A 159 9.00 7.61 20.07
CA VAL A 159 7.66 8.11 20.44
C VAL A 159 7.31 7.73 21.88
N TYR A 160 7.77 6.57 22.34
CA TYR A 160 7.54 6.06 23.70
C TYR A 160 8.34 6.82 24.75
N ASP A 161 9.61 7.09 24.47
CA ASP A 161 10.49 7.91 25.33
C ASP A 161 9.92 9.32 25.54
N ILE A 162 9.39 9.94 24.48
CA ILE A 162 8.71 11.24 24.56
C ILE A 162 7.48 11.19 25.49
N LYS A 163 6.81 10.04 25.58
CA LYS A 163 5.64 9.84 26.46
C LYS A 163 6.00 9.43 27.89
N GLY A 164 7.29 9.31 28.23
CA GLY A 164 7.76 9.08 29.60
C GLY A 164 7.43 7.70 30.17
N GLN A 165 7.29 6.67 29.34
CA GLN A 165 7.07 5.29 29.78
C GLN A 165 8.42 4.53 29.80
N ASN A 166 8.86 4.13 30.99
CA ASN A 166 10.26 3.80 31.31
C ASN A 166 10.72 2.38 30.89
N LYS A 167 10.32 1.86 29.73
CA LYS A 167 10.81 0.58 29.17
C LYS A 167 11.00 0.69 27.66
N SER A 168 12.15 0.24 27.16
CA SER A 168 12.44 0.23 25.72
C SER A 168 11.56 -0.81 25.02
N ILE A 169 10.93 -0.44 23.90
CA ILE A 169 10.10 -1.37 23.12
C ILE A 169 10.95 -2.54 22.59
N ALA A 170 12.22 -2.32 22.29
CA ALA A 170 13.14 -3.38 21.86
C ALA A 170 13.26 -4.50 22.92
N GLU A 171 13.27 -4.15 24.22
CA GLU A 171 13.30 -5.13 25.30
C GLU A 171 11.97 -5.90 25.42
N CYS A 172 10.83 -5.22 25.22
CA CYS A 172 9.50 -5.85 25.21
C CYS A 172 9.32 -6.80 24.01
N LEU A 173 9.91 -6.46 22.86
CA LEU A 173 9.81 -7.24 21.63
C LEU A 173 10.86 -8.36 21.51
N SER A 174 11.94 -8.33 22.32
CA SER A 174 13.02 -9.34 22.30
C SER A 174 12.71 -10.66 23.03
N GLY A 175 11.48 -10.84 23.54
CA GLY A 175 11.07 -12.08 24.23
C GLY A 175 10.97 -13.28 23.27
N PRO A 176 11.46 -14.47 23.64
CA PRO A 176 11.36 -15.65 22.79
C PRO A 176 9.91 -16.13 22.71
N GLY A 177 9.32 -16.06 21.52
CA GLY A 177 8.02 -16.63 21.19
C GLY A 177 6.90 -15.60 21.20
N LEU A 178 6.21 -15.50 20.06
CA LEU A 178 4.84 -15.02 19.95
C LEU A 178 4.00 -15.60 21.11
N SER A 179 3.86 -14.83 22.16
CA SER A 179 2.80 -14.97 23.12
C SER A 179 2.18 -13.60 23.26
N VAL A 180 0.97 -13.49 22.71
CA VAL A 180 0.03 -12.42 23.01
C VAL A 180 0.05 -12.24 24.53
N PHE A 181 0.68 -11.18 25.03
CA PHE A 181 0.40 -10.73 26.38
C PHE A 181 -1.01 -10.14 26.34
N VAL A 182 -2.00 -11.01 26.53
CA VAL A 182 -3.32 -10.58 26.99
C VAL A 182 -3.05 -9.88 28.31
N GLY A 183 -3.07 -8.53 28.29
CA GLY A 183 -3.04 -7.75 29.51
C GLY A 183 -4.07 -8.34 30.47
N LYS A 184 -3.64 -8.65 31.70
CA LYS A 184 -4.47 -9.33 32.70
C LYS A 184 -5.89 -8.74 32.73
N PRO A 185 -6.95 -9.56 32.59
CA PRO A 185 -8.30 -9.08 32.77
C PRO A 185 -8.48 -8.68 34.24
N GLY A 186 -8.67 -7.38 34.52
CA GLY A 186 -9.05 -6.96 35.86
C GLY A 186 -8.59 -5.57 36.36
N SER A 187 -7.76 -4.82 35.63
CA SER A 187 -7.54 -3.42 36.00
C SER A 187 -8.64 -2.54 35.41
N LYS A 188 -9.63 -2.18 36.26
CA LYS A 188 -10.66 -1.20 35.93
C LYS A 188 -10.01 0.09 35.42
N MET A 189 -10.20 0.42 34.14
CA MET A 189 -9.99 1.77 33.64
C MET A 189 -11.16 2.65 34.11
N PRO A 190 -10.92 3.78 34.81
CA PRO A 190 -11.97 4.77 35.01
C PRO A 190 -12.17 5.55 33.70
N GLY A 191 -13.37 5.47 33.12
CA GLY A 191 -13.93 6.61 32.38
C GLY A 191 -13.90 6.64 30.85
N LEU A 192 -13.67 5.54 30.12
CA LEU A 192 -13.88 5.53 28.66
C LEU A 192 -15.25 4.96 28.27
N ASN A 193 -16.15 5.86 27.83
CA ASN A 193 -17.45 5.51 27.25
C ASN A 193 -17.27 5.08 25.79
N TRP A 194 -17.22 3.77 25.56
CA TRP A 194 -17.02 3.11 24.26
C TRP A 194 -18.09 3.42 23.18
N ARG A 195 -19.18 4.13 23.52
CA ARG A 195 -20.25 4.46 22.57
C ARG A 195 -20.01 5.75 21.75
N ARG A 196 -18.90 6.45 21.93
CA ARG A 196 -18.61 7.73 21.22
C ARG A 196 -17.60 7.65 20.07
N CYS A 197 -16.96 6.51 19.81
CA CYS A 197 -16.00 6.37 18.70
C CYS A 197 -16.62 5.88 17.38
N TRP A 198 -17.95 5.71 17.32
CA TRP A 198 -18.64 5.23 16.11
C TRP A 198 -19.75 6.18 15.65
N ARG A 199 -19.43 7.47 15.51
CA ARG A 199 -20.15 8.41 14.65
C ARG A 199 -19.17 9.39 14.02
#